data_AF-A0A960BHJ8-F1
#
_entry.id   AF-A0A960BHJ8-F1
#
_cell.length_a   1.000
_cell.length_b   1.000
_cell.length_c   1.000
_cell.angle_alpha   90.00
_cell.angle_beta   90.00
_cell.angle_gamma   90.00
#
_symmetry.space_group_name_H-M   'P 1'
#
loop_
_entity.id
_entity.type
_entity.pdbx_description
1 polymer ?
#
loop_
_entity_poly.entity_id
_entity_poly.type
_entity_poly.pdbx_seq_one_letter_code
_entity_poly.pdbx_strand_id
1 'polypeptide(L)'
;MTHHTHGQSGTGNADGGDGVQILDNATLADQASATGGVLLSRRARIADRAQLTGAVEVTDDACVDGAAVVAGSVRIDGKAHVGGSAAVEGEDIHIGDDAEVLGDVQVKGQAIAIINRTKLEGDLRIGSGAQILHTEHAYRWGGKHDGDWTVFRNHRGGASAVRDGSWDVVGDVEHSDDAPHELKRYVKDRAWA
;
A
#
# COMPACT_ATOMS: atom_id res chain seq x y z
N MET A 1 -6.77 -50.85 8.41
CA MET A 1 -5.62 -50.02 8.01
C MET A 1 -6.17 -48.72 7.43
N THR A 2 -6.43 -47.74 8.28
CA THR A 2 -6.88 -46.41 7.88
C THR A 2 -5.67 -45.50 8.01
N HIS A 3 -5.11 -45.13 6.87
CA HIS A 3 -3.89 -44.34 6.78
C HIS A 3 -4.13 -42.94 7.36
N HIS A 4 -3.25 -42.56 8.29
CA HIS A 4 -3.10 -41.20 8.81
C HIS A 4 -2.68 -40.26 7.67
N THR A 5 -3.54 -39.32 7.29
CA THR A 5 -3.16 -38.21 6.42
C THR A 5 -2.35 -37.22 7.24
N HIS A 6 -1.03 -37.34 7.15
CA HIS A 6 -0.11 -36.27 7.56
C HIS A 6 -0.43 -35.04 6.73
N GLY A 7 -0.75 -33.92 7.41
CA GLY A 7 -0.93 -32.62 6.79
C GLY A 7 0.30 -32.29 5.96
N GLN A 8 0.14 -32.26 4.63
CA GLN A 8 1.22 -31.94 3.74
C GLN A 8 1.61 -30.48 3.96
N SER A 9 2.80 -30.29 4.50
CA SER A 9 3.60 -29.07 4.31
C SER A 9 3.75 -28.85 2.81
N GLY A 10 2.99 -27.91 2.26
CA GLY A 10 3.05 -27.55 0.86
C GLY A 10 4.39 -26.90 0.51
N THR A 11 5.41 -27.71 0.20
CA THR A 11 6.53 -27.30 -0.64
C THR A 11 6.08 -27.43 -2.09
N GLY A 12 5.16 -26.56 -2.51
CA GLY A 12 4.65 -26.50 -3.87
C GLY A 12 5.43 -25.44 -4.64
N ASN A 13 6.25 -25.86 -5.59
CA ASN A 13 6.77 -24.96 -6.62
C ASN A 13 5.58 -24.36 -7.40
N ALA A 14 5.41 -23.04 -7.24
CA ALA A 14 4.72 -22.10 -8.11
C ALA A 14 3.54 -22.63 -8.96
N ASP A 15 2.32 -22.51 -8.42
CA ASP A 15 1.10 -22.31 -9.24
C ASP A 15 0.81 -20.81 -9.47
N GLY A 16 1.84 -19.96 -9.40
CA GLY A 16 1.75 -18.56 -9.81
C GLY A 16 2.08 -18.45 -11.30
N GLY A 17 1.31 -17.67 -12.07
CA GLY A 17 1.47 -17.55 -13.52
C GLY A 17 2.88 -17.09 -13.96
N ASP A 18 3.08 -16.96 -15.28
CA ASP A 18 4.35 -16.56 -15.92
C ASP A 18 5.15 -15.53 -15.09
N GLY A 19 6.17 -16.00 -14.36
CA GLY A 19 7.12 -15.15 -13.61
C GLY A 19 7.07 -15.19 -12.08
N VAL A 20 6.15 -15.92 -11.44
CA VAL A 20 6.04 -15.95 -9.97
C VAL A 20 7.08 -16.88 -9.33
N GLN A 21 7.79 -16.39 -8.31
CA GLN A 21 8.78 -17.15 -7.53
C GLN A 21 8.41 -17.14 -6.05
N ILE A 22 8.35 -18.31 -5.41
CA ILE A 22 8.07 -18.47 -3.97
C ILE A 22 9.24 -19.21 -3.33
N LEU A 23 9.91 -18.55 -2.38
CA LEU A 23 11.15 -19.00 -1.75
C LEU A 23 11.02 -18.95 -0.21
N ASP A 24 11.98 -19.56 0.49
CA ASP A 24 12.26 -19.30 1.93
C ASP A 24 11.02 -19.29 2.86
N ASN A 25 10.26 -20.39 2.87
CA ASN A 25 9.05 -20.56 3.69
C ASN A 25 7.95 -19.51 3.46
N ALA A 26 8.01 -18.75 2.36
CA ALA A 26 6.92 -17.89 1.97
C ALA A 26 5.73 -18.72 1.48
N THR A 27 4.53 -18.17 1.61
CA THR A 27 3.28 -18.86 1.32
C THR A 27 2.37 -18.01 0.45
N LEU A 28 1.87 -18.59 -0.63
CA LEU A 28 0.70 -18.12 -1.38
C LEU A 28 -0.42 -19.13 -1.14
N ALA A 29 -1.54 -18.70 -0.55
CA ALA A 29 -2.59 -19.59 -0.07
C ALA A 29 -4.01 -19.07 -0.38
N ASP A 30 -5.00 -19.91 -0.04
CA ASP A 30 -6.43 -19.63 -0.15
C ASP A 30 -6.86 -19.37 -1.61
N GLN A 31 -7.52 -18.23 -1.89
CA GLN A 31 -7.90 -17.79 -3.23
C GLN A 31 -6.97 -16.69 -3.75
N ALA A 32 -5.82 -16.47 -3.11
CA ALA A 32 -4.88 -15.45 -3.55
C ALA A 32 -4.24 -15.82 -4.88
N SER A 33 -3.94 -14.82 -5.70
CA SER A 33 -3.35 -15.02 -7.03
C SER A 33 -2.22 -14.05 -7.28
N ALA A 34 -1.14 -14.54 -7.89
CA ALA A 34 -0.01 -13.74 -8.33
C ALA A 34 0.31 -14.04 -9.80
N THR A 35 0.66 -13.01 -10.57
CA THR A 35 1.08 -13.12 -11.98
C THR A 35 2.10 -12.06 -12.35
N GLY A 36 2.97 -12.34 -13.33
CA GLY A 36 4.10 -11.48 -13.65
C GLY A 36 5.32 -11.79 -12.77
N GLY A 37 6.30 -10.89 -12.77
CA GLY A 37 7.55 -11.02 -12.00
C GLY A 37 7.37 -10.82 -10.49
N VAL A 38 6.50 -11.63 -9.86
CA VAL A 38 6.24 -11.56 -8.42
C VAL A 38 7.22 -12.45 -7.65
N LEU A 39 7.88 -11.91 -6.64
CA LEU A 39 8.80 -12.63 -5.76
C LEU A 39 8.25 -12.66 -4.33
N LEU A 40 8.06 -13.86 -3.79
CA LEU A 40 7.72 -14.12 -2.39
C LEU A 40 8.92 -14.78 -1.71
N SER A 41 9.37 -14.26 -0.56
CA SER A 41 10.46 -14.88 0.20
C SER A 41 10.38 -14.61 1.71
N ARG A 42 11.24 -15.28 2.48
CA ARG A 42 11.54 -15.01 3.90
C ARG A 42 10.34 -14.97 4.85
N ARG A 43 9.46 -15.98 4.82
CA ARG A 43 8.20 -16.07 5.61
C ARG A 43 7.07 -15.13 5.17
N ALA A 44 7.21 -14.47 4.02
CA ALA A 44 6.16 -13.62 3.48
C ALA A 44 4.88 -14.44 3.23
N ARG A 45 3.72 -13.81 3.46
CA ARG A 45 2.43 -14.47 3.29
C ARG A 45 1.51 -13.68 2.40
N ILE A 46 0.92 -14.37 1.44
CA ILE A 46 -0.17 -13.88 0.63
C ILE A 46 -1.34 -14.85 0.74
N ALA A 47 -2.52 -14.34 1.12
CA ALA A 47 -3.66 -15.16 1.52
C ALA A 47 -5.00 -14.54 1.11
N ASP A 48 -6.09 -15.20 1.49
CA ASP A 48 -7.48 -14.82 1.20
C ASP A 48 -7.77 -14.63 -0.29
N ARG A 49 -8.08 -13.41 -0.74
CA ARG A 49 -8.40 -13.04 -2.12
C ARG A 49 -7.43 -12.00 -2.68
N ALA A 50 -6.26 -11.86 -2.08
CA ALA A 50 -5.27 -10.89 -2.51
C ALA A 50 -4.82 -11.14 -3.95
N GLN A 51 -4.65 -10.07 -4.73
CA GLN A 51 -4.25 -10.13 -6.13
C GLN A 51 -2.98 -9.33 -6.37
N LEU A 52 -1.94 -10.01 -6.84
CA LEU A 52 -0.65 -9.39 -7.16
C LEU A 52 -0.34 -9.50 -8.65
N THR A 53 0.01 -8.39 -9.28
CA THR A 53 0.35 -8.36 -10.70
C THR A 53 1.55 -7.46 -10.98
N GLY A 54 2.45 -7.86 -11.88
CA GLY A 54 3.62 -7.07 -12.27
C GLY A 54 4.90 -7.47 -11.53
N ALA A 55 5.76 -6.50 -11.24
CA ALA A 55 7.04 -6.67 -10.56
C ALA A 55 6.86 -6.39 -9.05
N VAL A 56 6.27 -7.35 -8.34
CA VAL A 56 5.97 -7.19 -6.90
C VAL A 56 6.90 -8.07 -6.06
N GLU A 57 7.58 -7.47 -5.09
CA GLU A 57 8.42 -8.18 -4.13
C GLU A 57 7.73 -8.17 -2.77
N VAL A 58 7.34 -9.33 -2.24
CA VAL A 58 6.84 -9.49 -0.87
C VAL A 58 7.82 -10.36 -0.10
N THR A 59 8.47 -9.78 0.90
CA THR A 59 9.57 -10.44 1.60
C THR A 59 9.50 -10.23 3.11
N ASP A 60 10.37 -10.89 3.87
CA ASP A 60 10.35 -10.90 5.33
C ASP A 60 9.01 -11.41 5.88
N ASP A 61 8.59 -10.92 7.05
CA ASP A 61 7.34 -11.29 7.70
C ASP A 61 6.14 -10.50 7.14
N ALA A 62 6.25 -9.91 5.95
CA ALA A 62 5.19 -9.12 5.35
C ALA A 62 3.96 -9.96 4.98
N CYS A 63 2.78 -9.37 5.14
CA CYS A 63 1.49 -10.01 4.87
C CYS A 63 0.67 -9.20 3.86
N VAL A 64 0.13 -9.89 2.85
CA VAL A 64 -0.89 -9.35 1.94
C VAL A 64 -2.12 -10.24 1.97
N ASP A 65 -3.25 -9.73 2.42
CA ASP A 65 -4.47 -10.53 2.62
C ASP A 65 -5.76 -9.75 2.33
N GLY A 66 -6.91 -10.31 2.68
CA GLY A 66 -8.21 -9.75 2.34
C GLY A 66 -8.48 -9.73 0.83
N ALA A 67 -9.05 -8.63 0.35
CA ALA A 67 -9.31 -8.35 -1.06
C ALA A 67 -8.30 -7.33 -1.64
N ALA A 68 -7.11 -7.24 -1.05
CA ALA A 68 -6.10 -6.28 -1.47
C ALA A 68 -5.64 -6.53 -2.91
N VAL A 69 -5.40 -5.46 -3.65
CA VAL A 69 -4.87 -5.48 -5.01
C VAL A 69 -3.55 -4.74 -5.03
N VAL A 70 -2.49 -5.39 -5.50
CA VAL A 70 -1.15 -4.80 -5.62
C VAL A 70 -0.68 -4.99 -7.06
N ALA A 71 -0.39 -3.89 -7.75
CA ALA A 71 -0.01 -3.90 -9.15
C ALA A 71 1.15 -2.94 -9.47
N GLY A 72 2.00 -3.35 -10.40
CA GLY A 72 3.11 -2.54 -10.92
C GLY A 72 4.46 -2.92 -10.32
N SER A 73 5.28 -1.93 -9.94
CA SER A 73 6.59 -2.12 -9.30
C SER A 73 6.50 -1.76 -7.82
N VAL A 74 6.29 -2.76 -6.97
CA VAL A 74 5.98 -2.58 -5.55
C VAL A 74 6.85 -3.49 -4.69
N ARG A 75 7.46 -2.94 -3.64
CA ARG A 75 8.15 -3.70 -2.59
C ARG A 75 7.36 -3.64 -1.29
N ILE A 76 7.13 -4.80 -0.71
CA ILE A 76 6.50 -4.99 0.60
C ILE A 76 7.45 -5.84 1.47
N ASP A 77 7.96 -5.29 2.56
CA ASP A 77 8.94 -5.97 3.42
C ASP A 77 8.78 -5.64 4.91
N GLY A 78 9.69 -6.15 5.75
CA GLY A 78 9.60 -6.07 7.20
C GLY A 78 8.46 -6.91 7.76
N LYS A 79 7.59 -6.28 8.53
CA LYS A 79 6.31 -6.80 9.04
C LYS A 79 5.12 -6.02 8.48
N ALA A 80 5.30 -5.38 7.32
CA ALA A 80 4.24 -4.61 6.70
C ALA A 80 3.00 -5.48 6.42
N HIS A 81 1.83 -4.88 6.59
CA HIS A 81 0.55 -5.53 6.35
C HIS A 81 -0.29 -4.69 5.38
N VAL A 82 -0.57 -5.27 4.21
CA VAL A 82 -1.50 -4.71 3.23
C VAL A 82 -2.74 -5.60 3.18
N GLY A 83 -3.90 -5.07 3.54
CA GLY A 83 -5.09 -5.88 3.75
C GLY A 83 -6.40 -5.13 3.57
N GLY A 84 -7.52 -5.80 3.85
CA GLY A 84 -8.85 -5.25 3.61
C GLY A 84 -9.13 -5.10 2.10
N SER A 85 -9.53 -3.90 1.66
CA SER A 85 -9.77 -3.61 0.24
C SER A 85 -8.66 -2.74 -0.38
N ALA A 86 -7.48 -2.70 0.24
CA ALA A 86 -6.42 -1.77 -0.15
C ALA A 86 -6.01 -1.98 -1.61
N ALA A 87 -5.83 -0.89 -2.34
CA ALA A 87 -5.39 -0.91 -3.73
C ALA A 87 -4.08 -0.15 -3.87
N VAL A 88 -3.00 -0.84 -4.22
CA VAL A 88 -1.64 -0.30 -4.37
C VAL A 88 -1.20 -0.47 -5.81
N GLU A 89 -1.15 0.61 -6.58
CA GLU A 89 -0.89 0.58 -8.02
C GLU A 89 0.13 1.63 -8.46
N GLY A 90 1.28 1.21 -9.00
CA GLY A 90 2.22 2.22 -9.50
C GLY A 90 3.63 1.73 -9.74
N GLU A 91 4.56 2.67 -9.75
CA GLU A 91 5.97 2.41 -9.96
C GLU A 91 6.78 2.94 -8.78
N ASP A 92 7.75 2.17 -8.29
CA ASP A 92 8.60 2.57 -7.17
C ASP A 92 7.77 2.89 -5.91
N ILE A 93 6.94 1.92 -5.52
CA ILE A 93 6.18 1.96 -4.25
C ILE A 93 6.87 1.05 -3.25
N HIS A 94 7.12 1.57 -2.05
CA HIS A 94 7.70 0.83 -0.93
C HIS A 94 6.78 0.91 0.30
N ILE A 95 6.34 -0.25 0.78
CA ILE A 95 5.60 -0.41 2.04
C ILE A 95 6.44 -1.31 2.94
N GLY A 96 6.99 -0.78 4.04
CA GLY A 96 8.01 -1.48 4.81
C GLY A 96 7.89 -1.29 6.31
N ASP A 97 8.90 -1.77 7.03
CA ASP A 97 8.97 -1.75 8.50
C ASP A 97 7.75 -2.44 9.16
N ASP A 98 6.96 -1.72 9.95
CA ASP A 98 5.77 -2.22 10.65
C ASP A 98 4.51 -1.50 10.11
N ALA A 99 4.51 -1.08 8.83
CA ALA A 99 3.44 -0.28 8.26
C ALA A 99 2.18 -1.11 7.98
N GLU A 100 1.01 -0.56 8.30
CA GLU A 100 -0.30 -1.15 8.05
C GLU A 100 -1.07 -0.28 7.02
N VAL A 101 -1.51 -0.88 5.92
CA VAL A 101 -2.36 -0.26 4.90
C VAL A 101 -3.62 -1.12 4.76
N LEU A 102 -4.70 -0.68 5.41
CA LEU A 102 -5.89 -1.49 5.62
C LEU A 102 -7.17 -0.75 5.22
N GLY A 103 -8.21 -1.49 4.83
CA GLY A 103 -9.50 -0.91 4.43
C GLY A 103 -9.45 -0.35 3.01
N ASP A 104 -10.24 0.68 2.73
CA ASP A 104 -10.40 1.25 1.38
C ASP A 104 -9.30 2.29 1.03
N VAL A 105 -8.06 2.03 1.44
CA VAL A 105 -6.89 2.87 1.14
C VAL A 105 -6.42 2.62 -0.28
N GLN A 106 -6.33 3.70 -1.06
CA GLN A 106 -5.85 3.69 -2.44
C GLN A 106 -4.49 4.39 -2.51
N VAL A 107 -3.45 3.65 -2.90
CA VAL A 107 -2.10 4.17 -3.12
C VAL A 107 -1.82 4.09 -4.62
N LYS A 108 -1.60 5.23 -5.26
CA LYS A 108 -1.38 5.27 -6.70
C LYS A 108 -0.35 6.29 -7.14
N GLY A 109 0.52 5.88 -8.06
CA GLY A 109 1.43 6.79 -8.75
C GLY A 109 2.88 6.33 -8.69
N GLN A 110 3.79 7.28 -8.54
CA GLN A 110 5.24 7.02 -8.61
C GLN A 110 5.96 7.51 -7.35
N ALA A 111 7.02 6.80 -6.95
CA ALA A 111 7.91 7.18 -5.86
C ALA A 111 7.16 7.43 -4.53
N ILE A 112 6.56 6.36 -3.99
CA ILE A 112 5.76 6.40 -2.76
C ILE A 112 6.43 5.54 -1.69
N ALA A 113 6.60 6.10 -0.49
CA ALA A 113 7.08 5.35 0.67
C ALA A 113 6.08 5.42 1.83
N ILE A 114 5.72 4.27 2.38
CA ILE A 114 4.89 4.11 3.58
C ILE A 114 5.65 3.18 4.54
N ILE A 115 6.25 3.75 5.57
CA ILE A 115 7.23 3.04 6.41
C ILE A 115 7.05 3.36 7.90
N ASN A 116 7.95 2.85 8.75
CA ASN A 116 7.85 2.80 10.21
C ASN A 116 6.56 2.12 10.69
N ARG A 117 6.06 2.52 11.87
CA ARG A 117 4.77 2.09 12.45
C ARG A 117 3.61 2.95 11.96
N THR A 118 3.56 3.20 10.66
CA THR A 118 2.47 3.96 10.04
C THR A 118 1.24 3.09 9.91
N LYS A 119 0.07 3.61 10.27
CA LYS A 119 -1.21 2.91 10.12
C LYS A 119 -2.17 3.75 9.29
N LEU A 120 -2.41 3.34 8.05
CA LEU A 120 -3.38 3.95 7.14
C LEU A 120 -4.63 3.09 7.10
N GLU A 121 -5.77 3.69 7.42
CA GLU A 121 -7.06 3.01 7.44
C GLU A 121 -8.18 3.87 6.85
N GLY A 122 -9.19 3.19 6.30
CA GLY A 122 -10.40 3.82 5.78
C GLY A 122 -10.21 4.43 4.39
N ASP A 123 -10.98 5.48 4.08
CA ASP A 123 -11.04 6.09 2.75
C ASP A 123 -9.93 7.13 2.51
N LEU A 124 -8.70 6.66 2.29
CA LEU A 124 -7.53 7.50 1.99
C LEU A 124 -7.05 7.33 0.55
N ARG A 125 -6.59 8.43 -0.07
CA ARG A 125 -5.92 8.43 -1.38
C ARG A 125 -4.51 8.99 -1.28
N ILE A 126 -3.51 8.13 -1.49
CA ILE A 126 -2.09 8.48 -1.46
C ILE A 126 -1.56 8.55 -2.89
N GLY A 127 -1.10 9.74 -3.29
CA GLY A 127 -0.62 10.00 -4.65
C GLY A 127 0.90 9.97 -4.79
N SER A 128 1.37 10.22 -6.02
CA SER A 128 2.80 10.30 -6.37
C SER A 128 3.62 11.19 -5.43
N GLY A 129 4.84 10.75 -5.13
CA GLY A 129 5.82 11.50 -4.34
C GLY A 129 5.52 11.55 -2.84
N ALA A 130 4.58 10.72 -2.35
CA ALA A 130 4.25 10.61 -0.94
C ALA A 130 5.39 9.98 -0.13
N GLN A 131 5.63 10.52 1.06
CA GLN A 131 6.57 9.98 2.05
C GLN A 131 5.91 9.97 3.43
N ILE A 132 5.23 8.87 3.71
CA ILE A 132 4.46 8.63 4.93
C ILE A 132 5.35 7.85 5.90
N LEU A 133 5.67 8.50 7.01
CA LEU A 133 6.60 7.99 8.02
C LEU A 133 5.90 7.76 9.36
N HIS A 134 4.76 8.43 9.57
CA HIS A 134 3.92 8.33 10.74
C HIS A 134 2.45 8.39 10.31
N THR A 135 1.54 7.85 11.12
CA THR A 135 0.11 7.82 10.82
C THR A 135 -0.48 9.20 10.54
N GLU A 136 -0.04 10.23 11.26
CA GLU A 136 -0.47 11.62 11.08
C GLU A 136 -0.05 12.24 9.74
N HIS A 137 0.85 11.61 9.00
CA HIS A 137 1.31 12.11 7.70
C HIS A 137 0.29 11.90 6.58
N ALA A 138 -0.82 11.22 6.80
CA ALA A 138 -1.92 11.13 5.84
C ALA A 138 -3.27 11.21 6.54
N TYR A 139 -4.18 12.02 6.00
CA TYR A 139 -5.52 12.15 6.54
C TYR A 139 -6.50 12.67 5.50
N ARG A 140 -7.78 12.33 5.70
CA ARG A 140 -8.89 12.89 4.93
C ARG A 140 -9.27 14.27 5.48
N TRP A 141 -9.40 15.25 4.60
CA TRP A 141 -9.94 16.57 4.89
C TRP A 141 -11.26 16.73 4.15
N GLY A 142 -12.35 16.92 4.91
CA GLY A 142 -13.69 17.10 4.35
C GLY A 142 -13.95 18.56 4.00
N GLY A 143 -13.94 18.89 2.72
CA GLY A 143 -14.23 20.24 2.24
C GLY A 143 -15.73 20.45 2.07
N LYS A 144 -16.31 21.37 2.85
CA LYS A 144 -17.76 21.63 2.85
C LYS A 144 -18.33 21.98 1.45
N HIS A 145 -17.52 22.63 0.62
CA HIS A 145 -17.92 23.07 -0.72
C HIS A 145 -16.97 22.61 -1.84
N ASP A 146 -15.73 22.27 -1.50
CA ASP A 146 -14.68 21.94 -2.49
C ASP A 146 -14.48 20.43 -2.66
N GLY A 147 -15.32 19.63 -2.00
CA GLY A 147 -15.21 18.18 -1.95
C GLY A 147 -14.16 17.72 -0.96
N ASP A 148 -14.05 16.40 -0.83
CA ASP A 148 -13.12 15.77 0.09
C ASP A 148 -11.73 15.65 -0.55
N TRP A 149 -10.71 15.73 0.28
CA TRP A 149 -9.31 15.61 -0.10
C TRP A 149 -8.63 14.60 0.81
N THR A 150 -7.62 13.93 0.30
CA THR A 150 -6.60 13.31 1.16
C THR A 150 -5.36 14.18 1.09
N VAL A 151 -4.91 14.62 2.26
CA VAL A 151 -3.65 15.35 2.42
C VAL A 151 -2.61 14.37 2.91
N PHE A 152 -1.40 14.46 2.37
CA PHE A 152 -0.30 13.60 2.76
C PHE A 152 1.06 14.29 2.71
N ARG A 153 2.00 13.82 3.53
CA ARG A 153 3.38 14.31 3.52
C ARG A 153 4.08 13.85 2.24
N ASN A 154 4.79 14.76 1.59
CA ASN A 154 5.59 14.46 0.40
C ASN A 154 7.07 14.28 0.71
N HIS A 155 7.84 13.79 -0.26
CA HIS A 155 9.28 13.58 -0.18
C HIS A 155 10.11 14.86 0.09
N ARG A 156 9.51 16.05 -0.02
CA ARG A 156 10.15 17.33 0.33
C ARG A 156 9.88 17.73 1.78
N GLY A 157 9.13 16.93 2.53
CA GLY A 157 8.69 17.22 3.90
C GLY A 157 7.51 18.19 4.00
N GLY A 158 6.91 18.57 2.87
CA GLY A 158 5.72 19.43 2.82
C GLY A 158 4.44 18.63 2.65
N ALA A 159 3.33 19.35 2.47
CA ALA A 159 2.02 18.77 2.23
C ALA A 159 1.72 18.71 0.73
N SER A 160 1.36 17.50 0.27
CA SER A 160 0.66 17.28 -0.98
C SER A 160 -0.79 16.89 -0.71
N ALA A 161 -1.67 17.05 -1.69
CA ALA A 161 -3.04 16.55 -1.56
C ALA A 161 -3.59 16.04 -2.89
N VAL A 162 -4.54 15.11 -2.78
CA VAL A 162 -5.33 14.59 -3.90
C VAL A 162 -6.80 14.80 -3.56
N ARG A 163 -7.55 15.33 -4.53
CA ARG A 163 -9.00 15.50 -4.41
C ARG A 163 -9.70 14.17 -4.68
N ASP A 164 -10.75 13.88 -3.92
CA ASP A 164 -11.60 12.73 -4.15
C ASP A 164 -12.17 12.74 -5.57
N GLY A 165 -12.03 11.61 -6.27
CA GLY A 165 -12.43 11.46 -7.67
C GLY A 165 -11.37 11.91 -8.69
N SER A 166 -10.22 12.42 -8.26
CA SER A 166 -9.05 12.69 -9.11
C SER A 166 -7.81 11.95 -8.59
N TRP A 167 -6.78 11.89 -9.43
CA TRP A 167 -5.41 11.48 -9.08
C TRP A 167 -4.38 12.57 -9.38
N ASP A 168 -4.84 13.78 -9.70
CA ASP A 168 -3.99 14.95 -9.87
C ASP A 168 -3.46 15.39 -8.50
N VAL A 169 -2.16 15.23 -8.29
CA VAL A 169 -1.51 15.59 -7.04
C VAL A 169 -1.21 17.09 -7.03
N VAL A 170 -1.77 17.79 -6.05
CA VAL A 170 -1.33 19.13 -5.68
C VAL A 170 -0.07 18.99 -4.83
N GLY A 171 1.10 19.33 -5.40
CA GLY A 171 2.40 19.02 -4.79
C GLY A 171 2.83 19.94 -3.63
N ASP A 172 2.41 21.20 -3.63
CA ASP A 172 2.60 22.14 -2.53
C ASP A 172 1.25 22.78 -2.23
N VAL A 173 0.54 22.19 -1.27
CA VAL A 173 -0.83 22.61 -0.92
C VAL A 173 -0.85 24.06 -0.45
N GLU A 174 0.15 24.51 0.31
CA GLU A 174 0.16 25.84 0.91
C GLU A 174 0.20 26.96 -0.13
N HIS A 175 0.91 26.75 -1.23
CA HIS A 175 1.16 27.76 -2.25
C HIS A 175 0.46 27.49 -3.60
N SER A 176 -0.22 26.36 -3.78
CA SER A 176 -0.86 26.00 -5.05
C SER A 176 -2.18 26.75 -5.28
N ASP A 177 -2.43 27.24 -6.48
CA ASP A 177 -3.73 27.82 -6.86
C ASP A 177 -4.87 26.79 -6.95
N ASP A 178 -4.55 25.50 -7.08
CA ASP A 178 -5.51 24.41 -7.21
C ASP A 178 -6.08 23.94 -5.86
N ALA A 179 -5.42 24.31 -4.74
CA ALA A 179 -5.86 23.97 -3.39
C ALA A 179 -6.83 25.04 -2.82
N PRO A 180 -7.95 24.62 -2.19
CA PRO A 180 -8.87 25.53 -1.50
C PRO A 180 -8.19 26.35 -0.41
N HIS A 181 -8.65 27.59 -0.21
CA HIS A 181 -8.15 28.47 0.85
C HIS A 181 -8.29 27.86 2.26
N GLU A 182 -9.39 27.16 2.53
CA GLU A 182 -9.60 26.50 3.82
C GLU A 182 -8.63 25.34 4.06
N LEU A 183 -8.35 24.56 3.01
CA LEU A 183 -7.38 23.48 3.05
C LEU A 183 -5.96 24.01 3.29
N LYS A 184 -5.56 25.06 2.58
CA LYS A 184 -4.26 25.75 2.79
C LYS A 184 -4.07 26.16 4.25
N ARG A 185 -5.10 26.79 4.84
CA ARG A 185 -5.06 27.21 6.24
C ARG A 185 -4.94 26.01 7.18
N TYR A 186 -5.72 24.96 6.93
CA TYR A 186 -5.71 23.74 7.73
C TYR A 186 -4.33 23.05 7.72
N VAL A 187 -3.68 22.99 6.55
CA VAL A 187 -2.35 22.40 6.38
C VAL A 187 -1.28 23.20 7.10
N LYS A 188 -1.32 24.54 6.98
CA LYS A 188 -0.35 25.45 7.60
C LYS A 188 -0.34 25.35 9.12
N ASP A 189 -1.49 25.07 9.73
CA ASP A 189 -1.63 24.93 11.17
C ASP A 189 -1.17 23.56 11.71
N ARG A 190 -0.76 22.63 10.83
CA ARG A 190 -0.20 21.32 11.18
C ARG A 190 1.31 21.27 11.00
N ALA A 191 2.00 20.75 12.01
CA ALA A 191 3.41 20.40 11.89
C ALA A 191 3.55 19.04 11.18
N TRP A 192 4.37 19.01 10.13
CA TRP A 192 4.71 17.81 9.34
C TRP A 192 6.03 17.16 9.80
N ALA A 193 6.37 17.38 11.08
CA ALA A 193 7.64 17.06 11.71
C ALA A 193 7.66 15.64 12.28
#